data_AF-A0A2U1F3T4-F1
#
_entry.id   AF-A0A2U1F3T4-F1
#
_cell.length_a   1.000
_cell.length_b   1.000
_cell.length_c   1.000
_cell.angle_alpha   90.00
_cell.angle_beta   90.00
_cell.angle_gamma   90.00
#
_symmetry.space_group_name_H-M   'P 1'
#
loop_
_entity.id
_entity.type
_entity.pdbx_description
1 polymer ?
#
loop_
_entity_poly.entity_id
_entity_poly.type
_entity_poly.pdbx_seq_one_letter_code
_entity_poly.pdbx_strand_id
1 'polypeptide(L)'
;MTTTDVSTTARGLAAPPVLDDPPVGLVMDLLAPIEVPSSTEVGTALHRLRELGREHVVTRAHGQVRAASEADLLHHLLDGGHRAARMSDPVSAVATPAPTVAPTTRRSWAAELMLAGGATLLVVADDDGPCGVLDAGTLLHSVARGWPRSA
;
A
#
# COMPACT_ATOMS: atom_id res chain seq x y z
N MET A 1 -63.10 -15.04 -7.37
CA MET A 1 -61.86 -15.31 -6.61
C MET A 1 -60.76 -15.40 -7.66
N THR A 2 -60.01 -14.32 -7.83
CA THR A 2 -59.08 -14.15 -8.96
C THR A 2 -57.69 -14.07 -8.35
N THR A 3 -56.90 -15.13 -8.52
CA THR A 3 -55.54 -15.22 -7.97
C THR A 3 -54.58 -14.62 -8.99
N THR A 4 -54.04 -13.44 -8.68
CA THR A 4 -53.02 -12.78 -9.50
C THR A 4 -51.69 -13.52 -9.31
N ASP A 5 -51.23 -14.17 -10.37
CA ASP A 5 -49.92 -14.79 -10.47
C ASP A 5 -48.87 -13.70 -10.73
N VAL A 6 -48.09 -13.36 -9.71
CA VAL A 6 -46.96 -12.42 -9.83
C VAL A 6 -45.72 -13.23 -10.17
N SER A 7 -45.53 -13.48 -11.46
CA SER A 7 -44.26 -13.92 -12.01
C SER A 7 -43.21 -12.82 -11.80
N THR A 8 -42.48 -12.89 -10.69
CA THR A 8 -41.28 -12.10 -10.46
C THR A 8 -40.20 -12.59 -11.42
N THR A 9 -40.12 -11.96 -12.60
CA THR A 9 -39.00 -12.12 -13.52
C THR A 9 -37.77 -11.52 -12.84
N ALA A 10 -36.99 -12.36 -12.16
CA ALA A 10 -35.64 -12.00 -11.75
C ALA A 10 -34.84 -11.74 -13.03
N ARG A 11 -34.81 -10.47 -13.46
CA ARG A 11 -33.81 -9.98 -14.42
C ARG A 11 -32.46 -10.44 -13.89
N GLY A 12 -31.77 -11.27 -14.68
CA GLY A 12 -30.45 -11.76 -14.35
C GLY A 12 -29.53 -10.59 -14.04
N LEU A 13 -29.28 -10.35 -12.75
CA LEU A 13 -28.02 -9.78 -12.36
C LEU A 13 -26.98 -10.79 -12.82
N ALA A 14 -26.21 -10.41 -13.83
CA ALA A 14 -24.97 -11.11 -14.12
C ALA A 14 -24.25 -11.30 -12.78
N ALA A 15 -23.82 -12.53 -12.48
CA ALA A 15 -23.00 -12.79 -11.32
C ALA A 15 -21.88 -11.74 -11.31
N PRO A 16 -21.58 -11.12 -10.14
CA PRO A 16 -20.49 -10.17 -10.06
C PRO A 16 -19.25 -10.84 -10.70
N PRO A 17 -18.47 -10.11 -11.51
CA PRO A 17 -17.31 -10.71 -12.16
C PRO A 17 -16.49 -11.41 -11.09
N VAL A 18 -16.10 -12.65 -11.35
CA VAL A 18 -15.15 -13.36 -10.49
C VAL A 18 -13.89 -12.50 -10.47
N LEU A 19 -13.73 -11.75 -9.38
CA LEU A 19 -12.55 -10.93 -9.17
C LEU A 19 -11.40 -11.91 -9.00
N ASP A 20 -10.60 -12.04 -10.04
CA ASP A 20 -9.33 -12.76 -9.95
C ASP A 20 -8.56 -12.18 -8.76
N ASP A 21 -8.02 -13.07 -7.93
CA ASP A 21 -7.34 -12.73 -6.68
C ASP A 21 -5.86 -13.09 -6.79
N PRO A 22 -5.11 -12.34 -7.63
CA PRO A 22 -3.72 -12.65 -7.88
C PRO A 22 -2.88 -12.43 -6.62
N PRO A 23 -1.72 -13.09 -6.53
CA PRO A 23 -0.72 -12.78 -5.51
C PRO A 23 -0.25 -11.31 -5.62
N VAL A 24 0.13 -10.71 -4.49
CA VAL A 24 0.57 -9.31 -4.41
C VAL A 24 1.78 -9.02 -5.30
N GLY A 25 2.66 -9.99 -5.49
CA GLY A 25 3.82 -9.87 -6.38
C GLY A 25 3.47 -9.63 -7.85
N LEU A 26 2.25 -9.93 -8.29
CA LEU A 26 1.78 -9.65 -9.66
C LEU A 26 1.11 -8.27 -9.80
N VAL A 27 0.76 -7.61 -8.70
CA VAL A 27 0.05 -6.32 -8.73
C VAL A 27 0.86 -5.16 -8.14
N MET A 28 1.88 -5.46 -7.34
CA MET A 28 2.81 -4.46 -6.82
C MET A 28 3.69 -3.91 -7.94
N ASP A 29 4.19 -2.69 -7.75
CA ASP A 29 5.32 -2.22 -8.53
C ASP A 29 6.54 -3.09 -8.20
N LEU A 30 7.20 -3.63 -9.24
CA LEU A 30 8.37 -4.52 -9.09
C LEU A 30 9.63 -3.76 -8.70
N LEU A 31 9.53 -2.45 -8.55
CA LEU A 31 10.66 -1.63 -8.21
C LEU A 31 10.90 -1.70 -6.70
N ALA A 32 12.07 -2.25 -6.36
CA ALA A 32 12.49 -2.43 -4.97
C ALA A 32 12.33 -1.12 -4.18
N PRO A 33 11.87 -1.21 -2.91
CA PRO A 33 11.73 -0.04 -2.08
C PRO A 33 13.08 0.62 -1.84
N ILE A 34 13.06 1.93 -1.60
CA ILE A 34 14.26 2.63 -1.13
C ILE A 34 14.48 2.27 0.33
N GLU A 35 15.42 1.37 0.58
CA GLU A 35 15.89 1.10 1.92
C GLU A 35 16.92 2.14 2.38
N VAL A 36 16.68 2.70 3.56
CA VAL A 36 17.57 3.67 4.19
C VAL A 36 17.88 3.29 5.65
N PRO A 37 19.06 3.66 6.17
CA PRO A 37 19.32 3.59 7.61
C PRO A 37 18.27 4.36 8.42
N SER A 38 17.95 3.88 9.63
CA SER A 38 16.95 4.51 10.52
C SER A 38 17.28 5.95 10.90
N SER A 39 18.58 6.27 10.99
CA SER A 39 19.11 7.61 11.28
C SER A 39 19.16 8.54 10.07
N THR A 40 18.73 8.08 8.88
CA THR A 40 18.70 8.93 7.68
C THR A 40 17.79 10.11 7.92
N GLU A 41 18.26 11.31 7.61
CA GLU A 41 17.48 12.53 7.75
C GLU A 41 16.28 12.56 6.79
N VAL A 42 15.14 13.08 7.24
CA VAL A 42 13.91 13.24 6.43
C VAL A 42 14.19 13.99 5.13
N GLY A 43 14.98 15.07 5.17
CA GLY A 43 15.36 15.82 3.98
C GLY A 43 16.14 14.99 2.96
N THR A 44 17.05 14.13 3.44
CA THR A 44 17.82 13.22 2.59
C THR A 44 16.92 12.13 2.00
N ALA A 45 15.99 11.59 2.77
CA ALA A 45 15.03 10.60 2.29
C ALA A 45 14.12 11.16 1.19
N LEU A 46 13.56 12.37 1.38
CA LEU A 46 12.76 13.06 0.38
C LEU A 46 13.54 13.33 -0.91
N HIS A 47 14.81 13.73 -0.80
CA HIS A 47 15.66 13.91 -1.96
C HIS A 47 15.82 12.61 -2.77
N ARG A 48 16.10 11.49 -2.09
CA ARG A 48 16.24 10.16 -2.72
C ARG A 48 14.95 9.67 -3.36
N LEU A 49 13.82 9.83 -2.67
CA LEU A 49 12.49 9.50 -3.23
C LEU A 49 12.29 10.21 -4.57
N ARG A 50 12.55 11.52 -4.61
CA ARG A 50 12.40 12.33 -5.81
C ARG A 50 13.40 11.98 -6.91
N GLU A 51 14.68 11.78 -6.56
CA GLU A 51 15.73 11.41 -7.50
C GLU A 51 15.43 10.09 -8.22
N LEU A 52 14.87 9.13 -7.49
CA LEU A 52 14.60 7.78 -7.98
C LEU A 52 13.15 7.59 -8.48
N GLY A 53 12.31 8.63 -8.41
CA GLY A 53 10.91 8.56 -8.81
C GLY A 53 10.11 7.56 -7.99
N ARG A 54 10.34 7.53 -6.68
CA ARG A 54 9.71 6.62 -5.71
C ARG A 54 8.88 7.39 -4.71
N GLU A 55 7.85 6.75 -4.20
CA GLU A 55 6.93 7.35 -3.22
C GLU A 55 7.13 6.81 -1.80
N HIS A 56 7.89 5.73 -1.62
CA HIS A 56 8.00 5.03 -0.34
C HIS A 56 9.45 4.77 0.05
N VAL A 57 9.75 4.96 1.33
CA VAL A 57 11.01 4.51 1.96
C VAL A 57 10.72 3.43 2.98
N VAL A 58 11.66 2.49 3.08
CA VAL A 58 11.65 1.43 4.10
C VAL A 58 12.88 1.61 4.98
N THR A 59 12.71 1.40 6.28
CA THR A 59 13.80 1.41 7.26
C THR A 59 13.59 0.30 8.27
N ARG A 60 14.69 -0.14 8.90
CA ARG A 60 14.65 -1.04 10.06
C ARG A 60 15.00 -0.25 11.31
N ALA A 61 14.09 -0.21 12.28
CA ALA A 61 14.34 0.40 13.59
C ALA A 61 13.74 -0.46 14.69
N HIS A 62 14.48 -0.65 15.79
CA HIS A 62 14.07 -1.47 16.93
C HIS A 62 13.67 -2.91 16.54
N GLY A 63 14.37 -3.51 15.58
CA GLY A 63 14.09 -4.86 15.09
C GLY A 63 12.82 -4.98 14.23
N GLN A 64 12.15 -3.88 13.90
CA GLN A 64 10.94 -3.86 13.09
C GLN A 64 11.17 -3.18 11.75
N VAL A 65 10.49 -3.68 10.71
CA VAL A 65 10.36 -3.01 9.43
C VAL A 65 9.35 -1.87 9.58
N ARG A 66 9.74 -0.69 9.10
CA ARG A 66 8.92 0.52 9.13
C ARG A 66 8.94 1.14 7.74
N ALA A 67 7.83 1.76 7.36
CA ALA A 67 7.71 2.45 6.09
C ALA A 67 7.17 3.86 6.30
N ALA A 68 7.52 4.76 5.39
CA ALA A 68 6.92 6.08 5.26
C ALA A 68 6.72 6.37 3.77
N SER A 69 5.58 6.96 3.44
CA SER A 69 5.37 7.58 2.14
C SER A 69 6.01 8.96 2.07
N GLU A 70 6.19 9.49 0.85
CA GLU A 70 6.57 10.88 0.63
C GLU A 70 5.58 11.82 1.34
N ALA A 71 4.29 11.49 1.31
CA ALA A 71 3.26 12.26 1.99
C ALA A 71 3.46 12.29 3.51
N ASP A 72 3.83 11.18 4.14
CA ASP A 72 4.11 11.15 5.59
C ASP A 72 5.30 12.03 5.96
N LEU A 73 6.37 11.96 5.16
CA LEU A 73 7.55 12.80 5.34
C LEU A 73 7.23 14.29 5.14
N LEU A 74 6.43 14.63 4.12
CA LEU A 74 5.99 16.00 3.87
C LEU A 74 5.07 16.52 4.97
N HIS A 75 4.12 15.72 5.44
CA HIS A 75 3.27 16.07 6.58
C HIS A 75 4.09 16.33 7.83
N HIS A 76 5.11 15.50 8.12
CA HIS A 76 6.03 15.74 9.22
C HIS A 76 6.73 17.11 9.10
N LEU A 77 7.14 17.52 7.89
CA LEU A 77 7.74 18.84 7.69
C LEU A 77 6.76 20.00 7.90
N LEU A 78 5.46 19.76 7.72
CA LEU A 78 4.41 20.78 7.77
C LEU A 78 3.72 20.88 9.14
N ASP A 79 3.83 19.87 10.00
CA ASP A 79 3.05 19.75 11.24
C ASP A 79 3.54 20.64 12.42
N GLY A 80 3.66 21.96 12.21
CA GLY A 80 3.79 22.94 13.30
C GLY A 80 5.18 23.08 13.96
N GLY A 81 6.27 23.17 13.18
CA GLY A 81 7.62 23.42 13.70
C GLY A 81 8.54 24.17 12.73
N HIS A 82 9.78 24.46 13.15
CA HIS A 82 10.81 25.01 12.25
C HIS A 82 11.22 23.94 11.23
N ARG A 83 10.82 24.12 9.97
CA ARG A 83 11.05 23.14 8.88
C ARG A 83 12.50 22.66 8.78
N ALA A 84 13.47 23.56 8.95
CA ALA A 84 14.90 23.20 8.88
C ALA A 84 15.31 22.18 9.96
N ALA A 85 14.79 22.31 11.19
CA ALA A 85 15.05 21.34 12.25
C ALA A 85 14.43 19.97 11.90
N ARG A 86 13.21 19.96 11.36
CA ARG A 86 12.51 18.73 10.99
C ARG A 86 13.08 17.99 9.79
N MET A 87 13.76 18.71 8.89
CA MET A 87 14.48 18.07 7.80
C MET A 87 15.62 17.19 8.31
N SER A 88 16.20 17.52 9.47
CA SER A 88 17.25 16.75 10.14
C SER A 88 16.72 15.68 11.09
N ASP A 89 15.40 15.59 11.29
CA ASP A 89 14.84 14.48 12.07
C ASP A 89 15.12 13.15 11.36
N PRO A 90 15.36 12.06 12.10
CA PRO A 90 15.58 10.75 11.51
C PRO A 90 14.26 10.19 10.95
N VAL A 91 14.32 9.49 9.82
CA VAL A 91 13.17 8.81 9.20
C VAL A 91 12.48 7.87 10.18
N SER A 92 13.22 7.23 11.10
CA SER A 92 12.60 6.36 12.12
C SER A 92 11.61 7.07 13.05
N ALA A 93 11.68 8.40 13.18
CA ALA A 93 10.73 9.20 13.96
C ALA A 93 9.40 9.39 13.23
N VAL A 94 9.39 9.28 11.89
CA VAL A 94 8.20 9.49 11.05
C VAL A 94 7.62 8.17 10.56
N ALA A 95 8.48 7.23 10.18
CA ALA A 95 8.08 5.93 9.64
C ALA A 95 7.29 5.12 10.66
N THR A 96 6.18 4.52 10.24
CA THR A 96 5.32 3.67 11.07
C THR A 96 5.68 2.20 10.89
N PRO A 97 5.43 1.34 11.88
CA PRO A 97 5.53 -0.11 11.70
C PRO A 97 4.69 -0.54 10.49
N ALA A 98 5.30 -1.29 9.58
CA ALA A 98 4.65 -1.75 8.36
C ALA A 98 4.57 -3.28 8.39
N PRO A 99 3.36 -3.87 8.35
CA PRO A 99 3.22 -5.32 8.26
C PRO A 99 3.93 -5.84 7.01
N THR A 100 4.57 -7.00 7.13
CA THR A 100 5.29 -7.64 6.04
C THR A 100 4.52 -8.84 5.52
N VAL A 101 4.39 -8.96 4.20
CA VAL A 101 3.73 -10.08 3.53
C VAL A 101 4.65 -10.69 2.46
N ALA A 102 4.42 -11.95 2.11
CA ALA A 102 5.17 -12.61 1.05
C ALA A 102 4.65 -12.18 -0.33
N PRO A 103 5.46 -12.22 -1.41
CA PRO A 103 5.00 -11.92 -2.77
C PRO A 103 3.85 -12.83 -3.23
N THR A 104 3.79 -14.05 -2.68
CA THR A 104 2.76 -15.06 -2.95
C THR A 104 1.46 -14.84 -2.17
N THR A 105 1.44 -13.89 -1.21
CA THR A 105 0.24 -13.55 -0.45
C THR A 105 -0.85 -13.06 -1.40
N ARG A 106 -2.08 -13.55 -1.23
CA ARG A 106 -3.21 -13.13 -2.05
C ARG A 106 -3.55 -11.67 -1.82
N ARG A 107 -3.96 -10.98 -2.88
CA ARG A 107 -4.36 -9.57 -2.83
C ARG A 107 -5.49 -9.33 -1.81
N SER A 108 -6.51 -10.19 -1.78
CA SER A 108 -7.61 -10.11 -0.82
C SER A 108 -7.12 -10.13 0.62
N TRP A 109 -6.23 -11.07 0.94
CA TRP A 109 -5.63 -11.20 2.27
C TRP A 109 -4.77 -9.98 2.65
N ALA A 110 -4.01 -9.44 1.68
CA ALA A 110 -3.24 -8.21 1.89
C ALA A 110 -4.18 -7.02 2.21
N ALA A 111 -5.29 -6.89 1.49
CA ALA A 111 -6.29 -5.87 1.77
C ALA A 111 -6.92 -6.03 3.16
N GLU A 112 -7.24 -7.27 3.56
CA GLU A 112 -7.75 -7.57 4.91
C GLU A 112 -6.74 -7.21 6.00
N LEU A 113 -5.45 -7.48 5.81
CA LEU A 113 -4.39 -7.09 6.74
C LEU A 113 -4.31 -5.57 6.89
N MET A 114 -4.42 -4.82 5.80
CA MET A 114 -4.45 -3.36 5.82
C MET A 114 -5.66 -2.83 6.61
N LEU A 115 -6.84 -3.39 6.35
CA LEU A 115 -8.08 -2.98 7.02
C LEU A 115 -8.09 -3.33 8.51
N ALA A 116 -7.72 -4.57 8.86
CA ALA A 116 -7.74 -5.05 10.23
C ALA A 116 -6.64 -4.39 11.09
N GLY A 117 -5.47 -4.12 10.49
CA GLY A 117 -4.35 -3.47 11.16
C GLY A 117 -4.39 -1.94 11.13
N GLY A 118 -5.32 -1.33 10.39
CA GLY A 118 -5.31 0.12 10.14
C GLY A 118 -4.06 0.60 9.40
N ALA A 119 -3.42 -0.27 8.61
CA ALA A 119 -2.20 0.03 7.90
C ALA A 119 -2.49 0.60 6.52
N THR A 120 -1.81 1.69 6.15
CA THR A 120 -1.89 2.30 4.81
C THR A 120 -0.88 1.73 3.82
N LEU A 121 0.10 0.96 4.33
CA LEU A 121 1.21 0.38 3.59
C LEU A 121 1.52 -1.02 4.10
N LEU A 122 1.88 -1.92 3.20
CA LEU A 122 2.50 -3.22 3.49
C LEU A 122 3.88 -3.26 2.84
N VAL A 123 4.85 -3.86 3.52
CA VAL A 123 6.11 -4.24 2.88
C VAL A 123 5.94 -5.64 2.29
N VAL A 124 6.30 -5.82 1.03
CA VAL A 124 6.40 -7.13 0.41
C VAL A 124 7.85 -7.58 0.49
N ALA A 125 8.08 -8.75 1.07
CA ALA A 125 9.43 -9.30 1.26
C ALA A 125 9.45 -10.81 1.03
N ASP A 126 10.54 -11.29 0.45
CA ASP A 126 10.88 -12.71 0.34
C ASP A 126 12.07 -13.06 1.25
N ASP A 127 12.67 -14.23 1.04
CA ASP A 127 13.80 -14.72 1.83
C ASP A 127 15.07 -13.84 1.69
N ASP A 128 15.18 -13.09 0.59
CA ASP A 128 16.32 -12.20 0.29
C ASP A 128 16.10 -10.77 0.82
N GLY A 129 14.85 -10.40 1.13
CA GLY A 129 14.50 -9.16 1.81
C GLY A 129 13.31 -8.41 1.19
N PRO A 130 13.14 -7.11 1.50
CA PRO A 130 12.09 -6.28 0.91
C PRO A 130 12.24 -6.17 -0.60
N CYS A 131 11.21 -6.63 -1.33
CA CYS A 131 11.17 -6.60 -2.79
C CYS A 131 10.12 -5.63 -3.33
N GLY A 132 9.21 -5.12 -2.48
CA GLY A 132 8.23 -4.12 -2.87
C GLY A 132 7.53 -3.46 -1.68
N VAL A 133 6.74 -2.42 -1.98
CA VAL A 133 5.77 -1.84 -1.05
C VAL A 133 4.41 -1.85 -1.74
N LEU A 134 3.38 -2.19 -0.99
CA LEU A 134 2.01 -2.23 -1.46
C LEU A 134 1.17 -1.23 -0.67
N ASP A 135 0.69 -0.19 -1.34
CA ASP A 135 -0.24 0.78 -0.79
C ASP A 135 -1.69 0.49 -1.21
N ALA A 136 -2.64 1.16 -0.55
CA ALA A 136 -4.07 0.98 -0.81
C ALA A 136 -4.48 1.42 -2.23
N GLY A 137 -3.84 2.44 -2.79
CA GLY A 137 -4.05 2.91 -4.15
C GLY A 137 -3.66 1.86 -5.18
N THR A 138 -2.52 1.21 -5.00
CA THR A 138 -2.05 0.09 -5.83
C THR A 138 -3.03 -1.08 -5.81
N LEU A 139 -3.53 -1.45 -4.62
CA LEU A 139 -4.57 -2.47 -4.47
C LEU A 139 -5.85 -2.10 -5.22
N LEU A 140 -6.37 -0.89 -5.01
CA LEU A 140 -7.59 -0.41 -5.67
C LEU A 140 -7.43 -0.36 -7.19
N HIS A 141 -6.28 0.09 -7.66
CA HIS A 141 -5.99 0.17 -9.09
C HIS A 141 -5.92 -1.23 -9.72
N SER A 142 -5.37 -2.22 -9.01
CA SER A 142 -5.35 -3.61 -9.49
C SER A 142 -6.75 -4.21 -9.65
N VAL A 143 -7.68 -3.85 -8.75
CA VAL A 143 -9.10 -4.25 -8.83
C VAL A 143 -9.77 -3.59 -10.03
N ALA A 144 -9.52 -2.30 -10.26
CA ALA A 144 -10.09 -1.54 -11.37
C ALA A 144 -9.65 -2.07 -12.75
N ARG A 145 -8.41 -2.58 -12.88
CA ARG A 145 -7.93 -3.20 -14.13
C ARG A 145 -8.59 -4.55 -14.42
N GLY A 146 -9.03 -5.27 -13.39
CA GLY A 146 -9.75 -6.54 -13.53
C GLY A 146 -11.25 -6.38 -13.82
N TRP A 147 -11.77 -5.15 -13.83
CA TRP A 147 -13.18 -4.89 -14.10
C TRP A 147 -13.45 -4.99 -15.61
N PRO A 148 -14.37 -5.85 -16.08
CA PRO A 148 -14.77 -5.86 -17.47
C PRO A 148 -15.37 -4.49 -17.81
N ARG A 149 -14.75 -3.76 -18.75
CA ARG A 149 -15.36 -2.52 -19.28
C ARG A 149 -16.65 -2.94 -19.96
N SER A 150 -17.80 -2.49 -19.42
CA SER A 150 -19.09 -2.67 -20.07
C SER A 150 -19.00 -2.08 -21.48
N ALA A 151 -19.02 -2.95 -22.49
CA ALA A 151 -19.10 -2.59 -23.90
C ALA A 151 -20.56 -2.31 -24.29
#